data_AF-A0A9E1IC64-F1
#
_entry.id   AF-A0A9E1IC64-F1
#
_cell.length_a   1.000
_cell.length_b   1.000
_cell.length_c   1.000
_cell.angle_alpha   90.00
_cell.angle_beta   90.00
_cell.angle_gamma   90.00
#
_symmetry.space_group_name_H-M   'P 1'
#
loop_
_entity.id
_entity.type
_entity.pdbx_description
1 polymer ?
#
loop_
_entity_poly.entity_id
_entity_poly.type
_entity_poly.pdbx_seq_one_letter_code
_entity_poly.pdbx_strand_id
1 'polypeptide(L)'
;MPVLAIGMPGPWEIGLILVIVLIVFGAGKLPHVLESFGKGIKQFRDAQKDEAIDVTKTSKSLTEQPDEVEQMVEKVIEEASINADN
;
A
#
# COMPACT_ATOMS: atom_id res chain seq x y z
N MET A 1 37.73 26.97 -5.67
CA MET A 1 37.09 26.51 -6.92
C MET A 1 36.48 25.15 -6.66
N PRO A 2 35.22 25.03 -6.19
CA PRO A 2 34.60 23.71 -6.03
C PRO A 2 34.02 23.29 -7.38
N VAL A 3 34.91 22.88 -8.27
CA VAL A 3 34.64 21.75 -9.16
C VAL A 3 34.59 20.52 -8.22
N LEU A 4 33.75 19.53 -8.52
CA LEU A 4 33.70 18.19 -7.91
C LEU A 4 32.63 17.91 -6.82
N ALA A 5 31.36 18.15 -7.13
CA ALA A 5 30.29 17.25 -6.70
C ALA A 5 30.00 16.24 -7.83
N ILE A 6 31.01 15.46 -8.23
CA ILE A 6 30.84 14.39 -9.22
C ILE A 6 30.04 13.28 -8.53
N GLY A 7 28.74 13.25 -8.75
CA GLY A 7 27.92 12.13 -8.30
C GLY A 7 26.45 12.42 -8.41
N MET A 8 26.05 13.67 -8.20
CA MET A 8 24.65 14.05 -8.29
C MET A 8 24.51 15.36 -9.04
N PRO A 9 23.98 15.36 -10.27
CA PRO A 9 23.60 16.61 -10.92
C PRO A 9 22.63 17.33 -9.99
N GLY A 10 22.87 18.61 -9.75
CA GLY A 10 22.01 19.43 -8.93
C GLY A 10 20.61 19.55 -9.54
N PRO A 11 19.62 20.04 -8.77
CA PRO A 11 18.26 20.25 -9.27
C PRO A 11 18.22 21.11 -10.54
N TRP A 12 19.17 22.04 -10.68
CA TRP A 12 19.29 22.90 -11.86
C TRP A 12 19.72 22.14 -13.12
N GLU A 13 20.71 21.25 -13.02
CA GLU A 13 21.16 20.42 -14.14
C GLU A 13 20.09 19.40 -14.54
N ILE A 14 19.42 18.77 -13.56
CA ILE A 14 18.30 17.85 -13.81
C ILE A 14 17.16 18.59 -14.53
N GLY A 15 16.83 19.80 -14.10
CA GLY A 15 15.83 20.64 -14.76
C GLY A 15 16.17 20.95 -16.22
N LEU A 16 17.43 21.29 -16.51
CA LEU A 16 17.88 21.59 -17.88
C LEU A 16 17.77 20.36 -18.80
N ILE A 17 18.17 19.19 -18.31
CA ILE A 17 18.05 17.92 -19.06
C ILE A 17 16.57 17.60 -19.32
N LEU A 18 15.71 17.79 -18.32
CA LEU A 18 14.28 17.56 -18.45
C LEU A 18 13.67 18.44 -19.55
N VAL A 19 14.05 19.73 -19.63
CA VAL A 19 13.58 20.65 -20.68
C VAL A 19 13.98 20.14 -22.07
N ILE A 20 15.22 19.70 -22.27
CA ILE A 20 15.69 19.16 -23.56
C ILE A 20 14.87 17.93 -23.97
N VAL A 21 14.64 17.01 -23.03
CA VAL A 21 13.83 15.82 -23.26
C VAL A 21 12.38 16.21 -23.58
N LEU A 22 11.80 17.19 -22.89
CA LEU A 22 10.45 17.71 -23.17
C LEU A 22 10.34 18.36 -24.55
N ILE A 23 11.43 18.92 -25.11
CA ILE A 23 11.43 19.44 -26.48
C ILE A 23 11.43 18.29 -27.49
N VAL A 24 12.26 17.26 -27.28
CA VAL A 24 12.37 16.10 -28.18
C VAL A 24 11.10 15.25 -28.16
N PHE A 25 10.58 14.96 -26.97
CA PHE A 25 9.43 14.09 -26.78
C PHE A 25 8.10 14.86 -26.73
N GLY A 26 8.11 16.14 -26.39
CA GLY A 26 6.92 16.96 -26.17
C GLY A 26 6.42 16.91 -24.73
N ALA A 27 5.89 18.04 -24.24
CA ALA A 27 5.44 18.20 -22.85
C ALA A 27 4.30 17.26 -22.42
N GLY A 28 3.52 16.74 -23.37
CA GLY A 28 2.42 15.81 -23.09
C GLY A 28 2.77 14.33 -23.20
N LYS A 29 3.83 13.96 -23.92
CA LYS A 29 4.14 12.54 -24.19
C LYS A 29 4.83 11.87 -23.00
N LEU A 30 5.79 12.55 -22.37
CA LEU A 30 6.52 12.06 -21.20
C LEU A 30 5.60 11.77 -19.99
N PRO A 31 4.72 12.69 -19.55
CA PRO A 31 3.80 12.40 -18.44
C PRO A 31 2.79 11.29 -18.80
N HIS A 32 2.36 11.20 -20.06
CA HIS A 32 1.40 10.17 -20.49
C HIS A 32 2.00 8.75 -20.44
N VAL A 33 3.25 8.57 -20.87
CA VAL A 33 3.92 7.25 -20.76
C VAL A 33 4.24 6.90 -19.30
N LEU A 34 4.64 7.89 -18.49
CA LEU A 34 4.85 7.71 -17.05
C LEU A 34 3.56 7.34 -16.33
N GLU A 35 2.42 7.89 -16.71
CA GLU A 35 1.12 7.58 -16.12
C GLU A 35 0.70 6.12 -16.38
N SER A 36 0.82 5.65 -17.63
CA SER A 36 0.53 4.26 -17.98
C SER A 36 1.50 3.27 -17.34
N PHE A 37 2.80 3.58 -17.33
CA PHE A 37 3.83 2.78 -16.66
C PHE A 37 3.62 2.76 -15.14
N GLY A 38 3.31 3.91 -14.55
CA GLY A 38 3.05 4.07 -13.12
C GLY A 38 1.83 3.28 -12.65
N LYS A 39 0.75 3.22 -13.46
CA LYS A 39 -0.41 2.37 -13.19
C LYS A 39 -0.01 0.88 -13.15
N GLY A 40 0.82 0.42 -14.09
CA GLY A 40 1.32 -0.96 -14.14
C GLY A 40 2.16 -1.33 -12.90
N ILE A 41 3.09 -0.46 -12.50
CA ILE A 41 3.93 -0.68 -11.31
C ILE A 41 3.10 -0.64 -10.03
N LYS A 42 2.10 0.25 -9.96
CA LYS A 42 1.18 0.32 -8.84
C LYS A 42 0.41 -0.99 -8.69
N GLN A 43 -0.19 -1.50 -9.77
CA GLN A 43 -0.91 -2.78 -9.76
C GLN A 43 0.02 -3.95 -9.43
N PHE A 44 1.25 -3.98 -9.97
CA PHE A 44 2.24 -5.01 -9.66
C PHE A 44 2.64 -5.00 -8.18
N ARG A 45 2.83 -3.80 -7.60
CA ARG A 45 3.13 -3.65 -6.17
C ARG A 45 1.93 -4.01 -5.29
N ASP A 46 0.73 -3.64 -5.71
CA ASP A 46 -0.50 -3.92 -4.97
C ASP A 46 -0.79 -5.44 -4.97
N ALA A 47 -0.61 -6.13 -6.11
CA ALA A 47 -0.71 -7.58 -6.20
C ALA A 47 0.34 -8.32 -5.34
N GLN A 48 1.60 -7.86 -5.34
CA GLN A 48 2.63 -8.42 -4.45
C GLN A 48 2.32 -8.22 -2.97
N LYS A 49 1.63 -7.13 -2.61
CA LYS A 49 1.18 -6.89 -1.23
C LYS A 49 -0.02 -7.75 -0.86
N ASP A 50 -0.89 -8.05 -1.83
CA ASP A 50 -2.07 -8.88 -1.60
C ASP A 50 -1.69 -10.36 -1.48
N GLU A 51 -0.69 -10.84 -2.23
CA GLU A 51 -0.12 -12.18 -2.07
C GLU A 51 0.58 -12.38 -0.71
N ALA A 52 1.07 -11.29 -0.10
CA ALA A 52 1.62 -11.30 1.26
C ALA A 52 0.55 -11.12 2.37
N ILE A 53 -0.70 -10.80 2.02
CA ILE A 53 -1.79 -10.48 2.96
C ILE A 53 -3.11 -11.14 2.48
N ASP A 54 -3.09 -12.44 2.20
CA ASP A 54 -4.32 -13.21 1.95
C ASP A 54 -5.02 -13.63 3.27
N VAL A 55 -5.26 -12.65 4.17
CA VAL A 55 -6.17 -12.83 5.31
C VAL A 55 -7.08 -11.60 5.56
N THR A 56 -6.96 -10.47 4.86
CA THR A 56 -7.67 -9.25 5.35
C THR A 56 -8.35 -8.34 4.32
N LYS A 57 -8.28 -8.59 3.00
CA LYS A 57 -8.87 -7.67 2.00
C LYS A 57 -10.21 -8.09 1.37
N THR A 58 -11.01 -8.85 2.10
CA THR A 58 -12.49 -8.83 1.97
C THR A 58 -13.12 -8.00 3.10
N SER A 59 -12.43 -6.96 3.59
CA SER A 59 -12.92 -6.05 4.63
C SER A 59 -13.47 -4.73 4.05
N LYS A 60 -14.53 -4.82 3.23
CA LYS A 60 -15.44 -3.67 3.01
C LYS A 60 -16.92 -4.07 2.85
N SER A 61 -17.31 -5.20 3.44
CA SER A 61 -18.73 -5.58 3.52
C SER A 61 -19.14 -6.24 4.84
N LEU A 62 -18.25 -6.43 5.81
CA LEU A 62 -18.59 -7.09 7.09
C LEU A 62 -18.08 -6.24 8.25
N THR A 63 -18.71 -5.09 8.44
CA THR A 63 -18.78 -4.44 9.76
C THR A 63 -19.85 -5.19 10.54
N GLU A 64 -19.56 -6.42 10.95
CA GLU A 64 -20.46 -7.24 11.75
C GLU A 64 -19.88 -7.37 13.16
N GLN A 65 -20.50 -6.60 14.05
CA GLN A 65 -20.85 -6.96 15.43
C GLN A 65 -19.75 -7.60 16.31
N PRO A 66 -19.04 -6.80 17.13
CA PRO A 66 -18.14 -7.32 18.16
C PRO A 66 -18.85 -7.77 19.47
N ASP A 67 -20.18 -7.80 19.54
CA ASP A 67 -20.92 -7.88 20.82
C ASP A 67 -21.40 -9.31 21.23
N GLU A 68 -21.15 -10.35 20.42
CA GLU A 68 -21.63 -11.71 20.74
C GLU A 68 -20.57 -12.64 21.37
N VAL A 69 -19.28 -12.32 21.25
CA VAL A 69 -18.20 -13.17 21.79
C VAL A 69 -18.16 -13.14 23.31
N GLU A 70 -18.59 -12.03 23.91
CA GLU A 70 -18.57 -11.82 25.37
C GLU A 70 -19.68 -12.62 26.08
N GLN A 71 -20.83 -12.82 25.43
CA GLN A 71 -21.98 -13.55 25.99
C GLN A 71 -21.83 -15.07 25.93
N MET A 72 -20.99 -15.60 25.04
CA MET A 72 -20.66 -17.03 25.01
C MET A 72 -19.67 -17.42 26.11
N VAL A 73 -18.76 -16.51 26.50
CA VAL A 73 -17.76 -16.79 27.55
C VAL A 73 -18.41 -16.83 28.93
N GLU A 74 -19.42 -16.00 29.19
CA GLU A 74 -20.10 -15.97 30.51
C GLU A 74 -20.95 -17.22 30.75
N LYS A 75 -21.66 -17.73 29.73
CA LYS A 75 -22.44 -18.98 29.83
C LYS A 75 -21.58 -20.23 30.02
N VAL A 76 -20.39 -20.29 29.41
CA VAL A 76 -19.48 -21.45 29.55
C VAL A 76 -18.86 -21.52 30.95
N ILE A 77 -18.63 -20.38 31.59
CA ILE A 77 -18.11 -20.31 32.97
C ILE A 77 -19.18 -20.78 33.97
N GLU A 78 -20.46 -20.55 33.70
CA GLU A 78 -21.57 -20.94 34.59
C GLU A 78 -21.90 -22.45 34.51
N GLU A 79 -21.89 -23.06 33.31
CA GLU A 79 -22.11 -24.50 33.15
C GLU A 79 -20.96 -25.37 33.72
N ALA A 80 -19.73 -24.83 33.79
CA ALA A 80 -18.58 -25.52 34.35
C ALA A 80 -18.59 -25.62 35.89
N SER A 81 -19.35 -24.76 36.58
CA SER A 81 -19.41 -24.73 38.05
C SER A 81 -20.39 -25.75 38.64
N ILE A 82 -21.35 -26.25 37.85
CA ILE A 82 -22.42 -27.17 38.32
C ILE A 82 -21.98 -28.65 38.25
N ASN A 83 -21.05 -29.01 37.37
CA ASN A 83 -20.61 -30.39 37.17
C ASN A 83 -19.46 -30.84 38.09
N ALA A 84 -19.03 -30.02 39.05
CA ALA A 84 -17.92 -30.33 39.94
C ALA A 84 -18.35 -30.75 41.37
N ASP A 85 -19.64 -30.75 41.70
CA ASP A 85 -20.15 -31.02 43.06
C ASP A 85 -21.17 -32.18 43.16
N ASN A 86 -21.07 -33.21 42.31
CA ASN A 86 -21.78 -34.49 42.52
C ASN A 86 -20.92 -35.71 42.22
#